data_AF-A0A7S1VMY1-F1
#
_entry.id   AF-A0A7S1VMY1-F1
#
_cell.length_a   1.000
_cell.length_b   1.000
_cell.length_c   1.000
_cell.angle_alpha   90.00
_cell.angle_beta   90.00
_cell.angle_gamma   90.00
#
_symmetry.space_group_name_H-M   'P 1'
#
loop_
_entity.id
_entity.type
_entity.pdbx_description
1 polymer ?
#
loop_
_entity_poly.entity_id
_entity_poly.type
_entity_poly.pdbx_seq_one_letter_code
_entity_poly.pdbx_strand_id
1 'polypeptide(L)'
;MYGLFFVLLIHWCSASEVFVGVLTWNSGAEESFPLGPWQAQQATAARLVAPHLSPRRPTLDLLVTAEEALTPPPPNMSVAHALAQDLTNGTLWSAMEGLRAPAARSTLVWLPTRHAGTGNSVFSTAVLLPRPPSSTIPLNYGKTHPFDRSVFTPGTTGPLVVPLTATAAAAGVLICYDLLFTQPLCAYQHVNVLALPTWWVNLDARLAATPTQQALARSTGLAVAAAGPGDGYFNSGSGLYHGNGSVASVYFTNDPFVQVANVLAATLVDEPTSPQAGTFRAACASGPVETVESFPHGGSGNVTFHTLSGNSTGPMRAKVCVPRWSSSSTICCSVEFTEHPAPASASSSVPQPTTYALVVYSGWYGKTQDMFPHHVCSFAVASDLEHGSAADGFGWANSTTTSFASVSLAVTGVEGGPGMRPMSVVAHAGMVATNDYTTSPTGTALATQGAVVAASAFFFPRFAGTQSHRQNNVE
;
A
#
# COMPACT_ATOMS: atom_id res chain seq x y z
N MET A 1 51.95 15.12 -30.19
CA MET A 1 51.20 15.50 -28.98
C MET A 1 49.71 15.41 -29.28
N TYR A 2 49.07 14.29 -28.95
CA TYR A 2 47.61 14.20 -28.86
C TYR A 2 47.31 13.39 -27.60
N GLY A 3 46.82 14.09 -26.58
CA GLY A 3 46.48 13.53 -25.28
C GLY A 3 45.15 12.80 -25.34
N LEU A 4 45.17 11.52 -25.01
CA LEU A 4 43.99 10.70 -24.78
C LEU A 4 43.36 11.12 -23.44
N PHE A 5 42.19 11.75 -23.47
CA PHE A 5 41.36 11.93 -22.29
C PHE A 5 40.59 10.64 -22.01
N PHE A 6 40.99 9.91 -20.97
CA PHE A 6 40.14 8.88 -20.36
C PHE A 6 39.08 9.58 -19.50
N VAL A 7 37.85 9.63 -19.99
CA VAL A 7 36.68 9.96 -19.16
C VAL A 7 36.34 8.72 -18.35
N LEU A 8 36.87 8.67 -17.13
CA LEU A 8 36.50 7.68 -16.12
C LEU A 8 35.10 8.04 -15.59
N LEU A 9 34.05 7.53 -16.23
CA LEU A 9 32.68 7.58 -15.72
C LEU A 9 32.57 6.64 -14.50
N ILE A 10 33.04 7.10 -13.34
CA ILE A 10 32.66 6.51 -12.06
C ILE A 10 31.18 6.88 -11.86
N HIS A 11 30.26 5.96 -12.19
CA HIS A 11 28.89 6.04 -11.72
C HIS A 11 28.91 5.89 -10.20
N TRP A 12 28.88 7.04 -9.51
CA TRP A 12 28.75 7.09 -8.07
C TRP A 12 27.31 6.68 -7.74
N CYS A 13 27.08 5.40 -7.47
CA CYS A 13 25.83 4.98 -6.83
C CYS A 13 25.76 5.74 -5.50
N SER A 14 24.77 6.61 -5.35
CA SER A 14 24.60 7.34 -4.10
C SER A 14 24.35 6.34 -2.97
N ALA A 15 24.84 6.63 -1.75
CA ALA A 15 24.73 5.74 -0.58
C ALA A 15 23.27 5.43 -0.14
N SER A 16 22.28 6.05 -0.80
CA SER A 16 20.85 6.00 -0.54
C SER A 16 20.06 5.10 -1.50
N GLU A 17 20.70 4.45 -2.47
CA GLU A 17 20.03 3.54 -3.40
C GLU A 17 19.89 2.13 -2.80
N VAL A 18 18.67 1.58 -2.85
CA VAL A 18 18.38 0.20 -2.42
C VAL A 18 17.76 -0.57 -3.58
N PHE A 19 18.27 -1.77 -3.88
CA PHE A 19 17.71 -2.61 -4.94
C PHE A 19 16.74 -3.64 -4.36
N VAL A 20 15.43 -3.41 -4.57
CA VAL A 20 14.36 -4.20 -3.95
C VAL A 20 13.58 -4.98 -5.02
N GLY A 21 13.28 -6.23 -4.69
CA GLY A 21 12.44 -7.12 -5.46
C GLY A 21 11.11 -7.41 -4.77
N VAL A 22 10.05 -7.55 -5.54
CA VAL A 22 8.75 -8.05 -5.09
C VAL A 22 8.37 -9.27 -5.93
N LEU A 23 7.93 -10.34 -5.28
CA LEU A 23 7.41 -11.55 -5.92
C LEU A 23 5.89 -11.62 -5.74
N THR A 24 5.17 -11.62 -6.86
CA THR A 24 3.73 -11.93 -6.91
C THR A 24 3.57 -13.41 -7.20
N TRP A 25 2.75 -14.11 -6.41
CA TRP A 25 2.48 -15.53 -6.62
C TRP A 25 1.16 -15.92 -5.97
N ASN A 26 0.35 -16.70 -6.68
CA ASN A 26 -0.79 -17.40 -6.10
C ASN A 26 -0.60 -18.92 -6.23
N SER A 27 -0.84 -19.65 -5.15
CA SER A 27 -0.87 -21.12 -5.15
C SER A 27 -2.23 -21.71 -5.58
N GLY A 28 -3.26 -20.88 -5.74
CA GLY A 28 -4.66 -21.30 -5.95
C GLY A 28 -5.03 -21.84 -7.33
N ALA A 29 -4.09 -21.97 -8.27
CA ALA A 29 -4.41 -22.33 -9.66
C ALA A 29 -4.96 -23.75 -9.85
N GLU A 30 -4.74 -24.68 -8.91
CA GLU A 30 -5.20 -26.07 -9.08
C GLU A 30 -5.68 -26.67 -7.75
N GLU A 31 -7.00 -26.75 -7.59
CA GLU A 31 -7.67 -27.56 -6.54
C GLU A 31 -7.28 -29.06 -6.58
N SER A 32 -6.51 -29.48 -7.58
CA SER A 32 -6.13 -30.88 -7.81
C SER A 32 -4.63 -31.17 -7.65
N PHE A 33 -3.77 -30.21 -7.25
CA PHE A 33 -2.38 -30.54 -6.93
C PHE A 33 -2.26 -31.01 -5.46
N PRO A 34 -1.98 -32.29 -5.20
CA PRO A 34 -1.76 -32.79 -3.85
C PRO A 34 -0.43 -32.25 -3.35
N LEU A 35 -0.41 -31.09 -2.68
CA LEU A 35 0.77 -30.51 -2.01
C LEU A 35 2.08 -30.87 -2.74
N GLY A 36 2.14 -30.60 -4.06
CA GLY A 36 3.35 -30.88 -4.84
C GLY A 36 4.51 -30.20 -4.12
N PRO A 37 5.67 -30.87 -3.95
CA PRO A 37 6.63 -30.48 -2.95
C PRO A 37 7.01 -29.03 -3.19
N TRP A 38 6.81 -28.20 -2.16
CA TRP A 38 7.27 -26.82 -1.94
C TRP A 38 8.54 -26.42 -2.73
N GLN A 39 9.44 -27.37 -2.97
CA GLN A 39 10.61 -27.33 -3.85
C GLN A 39 10.33 -26.90 -5.32
N ALA A 40 9.19 -27.26 -5.92
CA ALA A 40 8.84 -26.86 -7.28
C ALA A 40 8.49 -25.36 -7.38
N GLN A 41 7.81 -24.84 -6.35
CA GLN A 41 7.51 -23.41 -6.22
C GLN A 41 8.81 -22.60 -6.01
N GLN A 42 9.73 -23.11 -5.19
CA GLN A 42 11.07 -22.52 -4.99
C GLN A 42 11.88 -22.41 -6.28
N ALA A 43 11.95 -23.51 -7.05
CA ALA A 43 12.68 -23.52 -8.32
C ALA A 43 12.10 -22.49 -9.30
N THR A 44 10.77 -22.31 -9.27
CA THR A 44 10.09 -21.32 -10.11
C THR A 44 10.40 -19.89 -9.67
N ALA A 45 10.29 -19.58 -8.38
CA ALA A 45 10.64 -18.26 -7.86
C ALA A 45 12.10 -17.87 -8.17
N ALA A 46 13.05 -18.78 -7.93
CA ALA A 46 14.46 -18.53 -8.23
C ALA A 46 14.72 -18.31 -9.74
N ARG A 47 14.04 -19.08 -10.61
CA ARG A 47 14.10 -18.90 -12.07
C ARG A 47 13.46 -17.60 -12.53
N LEU A 48 12.40 -17.14 -11.88
CA LEU A 48 11.74 -15.88 -12.21
C LEU A 48 12.58 -14.68 -11.78
N VAL A 49 13.31 -14.76 -10.67
CA VAL A 49 14.15 -13.64 -10.20
C VAL A 49 15.42 -13.47 -11.04
N ALA A 50 16.06 -14.57 -11.45
CA ALA A 50 17.38 -14.53 -12.09
C ALA A 50 17.49 -13.63 -13.35
N PRO A 51 16.51 -13.59 -14.28
CA PRO A 51 16.56 -12.75 -15.47
C PRO A 51 16.51 -11.24 -15.19
N HIS A 52 15.96 -10.83 -14.04
CA HIS A 52 15.83 -9.41 -13.67
C HIS A 52 17.07 -8.85 -12.99
N LEU A 53 18.09 -9.68 -12.75
CA LEU A 53 19.35 -9.25 -12.17
C LEU A 53 20.28 -8.74 -13.27
N SER A 54 20.69 -7.48 -13.14
CA SER A 54 21.71 -6.94 -14.03
C SER A 54 23.07 -7.58 -13.70
N PRO A 55 23.95 -7.83 -14.69
CA PRO A 55 25.35 -8.17 -14.43
C PRO A 55 26.06 -7.19 -13.48
N ARG A 56 25.59 -5.93 -13.42
CA ARG A 56 26.14 -4.88 -12.53
C ARG A 56 25.54 -4.88 -11.12
N ARG A 57 24.37 -5.52 -10.92
CA ARG A 57 23.72 -5.70 -9.61
C ARG A 57 23.18 -7.13 -9.55
N PRO A 58 24.07 -8.11 -9.31
CA PRO A 58 23.68 -9.51 -9.30
C PRO A 58 22.85 -9.88 -8.06
N THR A 59 22.70 -8.95 -7.10
CA THR A 59 22.01 -9.20 -5.86
C THR A 59 21.01 -8.09 -5.51
N LEU A 60 19.77 -8.50 -5.23
CA LEU A 60 18.78 -7.71 -4.51
C LEU A 60 19.21 -7.57 -3.05
N ASP A 61 18.95 -6.39 -2.47
CA ASP A 61 19.13 -6.16 -1.04
C ASP A 61 17.99 -6.81 -0.25
N LEU A 62 16.77 -6.73 -0.77
CA LEU A 62 15.58 -7.34 -0.18
C LEU A 62 14.66 -7.91 -1.27
N LEU A 63 14.15 -9.12 -1.04
CA LEU A 63 13.04 -9.72 -1.78
C LEU A 63 11.82 -9.84 -0.85
N VAL A 64 10.69 -9.26 -1.24
CA VAL A 64 9.42 -9.32 -0.49
C VAL A 64 8.45 -10.26 -1.20
N THR A 65 7.93 -11.27 -0.51
CA THR A 65 6.86 -12.14 -1.04
C THR A 65 5.48 -11.64 -0.63
N ALA A 66 4.45 -12.02 -1.39
CA ALA A 66 3.07 -11.75 -1.00
C ALA A 66 2.69 -12.40 0.34
N GLU A 67 1.71 -11.80 1.02
CA GLU A 67 0.98 -12.50 2.09
C GLU A 67 0.25 -13.68 1.45
N GLU A 68 0.23 -14.82 2.14
CA GLU A 68 -0.39 -16.07 1.65
C GLU A 68 0.24 -16.67 0.38
N ALA A 69 1.42 -16.21 -0.03
CA ALA A 69 2.12 -16.77 -1.19
C ALA A 69 2.43 -18.28 -1.07
N LEU A 70 2.62 -18.76 0.15
CA LEU A 70 3.03 -20.14 0.46
C LEU A 70 1.90 -21.03 0.97
N THR A 71 0.88 -20.42 1.55
CA THR A 71 -0.28 -21.11 2.10
C THR A 71 -1.51 -20.29 1.79
N PRO A 72 -2.55 -20.88 1.17
CA PRO A 72 -3.77 -20.16 0.88
C PRO A 72 -4.40 -19.62 2.18
N PRO A 73 -5.25 -18.57 2.09
CA PRO A 73 -5.97 -18.04 3.24
C PRO A 73 -6.74 -19.17 3.92
N PRO A 74 -6.49 -19.45 5.20
CA PRO A 74 -7.25 -20.47 5.90
C PRO A 74 -8.72 -20.01 6.01
N PRO A 75 -9.69 -20.79 5.51
CA PRO A 75 -11.10 -20.39 5.54
C PRO A 75 -11.68 -20.38 6.97
N ASN A 76 -10.96 -20.95 7.94
CA ASN A 76 -11.34 -21.00 9.34
C ASN A 76 -10.11 -21.31 10.23
N MET A 77 -10.33 -21.22 11.55
CA MET A 77 -9.29 -21.44 12.56
C MET A 77 -8.70 -22.86 12.55
N SER A 78 -9.46 -23.90 12.20
CA SER A 78 -8.93 -25.28 12.21
C SER A 78 -7.94 -25.51 11.07
N VAL A 79 -8.20 -24.95 9.88
CA VAL A 79 -7.24 -24.95 8.77
C VAL A 79 -6.04 -24.06 9.10
N ALA A 80 -6.26 -22.89 9.71
CA ALA A 80 -5.17 -22.03 10.15
C ALA A 80 -4.24 -22.76 11.12
N HIS A 81 -4.81 -23.51 12.07
CA HIS A 81 -4.05 -24.37 12.96
C HIS A 81 -3.24 -25.42 12.20
N ALA A 82 -3.85 -26.15 11.27
CA ALA A 82 -3.16 -27.20 10.51
C ALA A 82 -1.99 -26.63 9.69
N LEU A 83 -2.13 -25.40 9.18
CA LEU A 83 -1.10 -24.72 8.40
C LEU A 83 -0.05 -24.01 9.26
N ALA A 84 -0.42 -23.60 10.47
CA ALA A 84 0.43 -22.79 11.34
C ALA A 84 1.68 -23.55 11.77
N GLN A 85 2.82 -22.97 11.42
CA GLN A 85 4.12 -23.59 11.64
C GLN A 85 4.70 -23.16 12.98
N ASP A 86 5.38 -24.09 13.66
CA ASP A 86 6.21 -23.75 14.80
C ASP A 86 7.59 -23.29 14.29
N LEU A 87 7.91 -22.02 14.51
CA LEU A 87 9.19 -21.44 14.09
C LEU A 87 10.41 -22.09 14.79
N THR A 88 10.19 -22.81 15.88
CA THR A 88 11.25 -23.58 16.58
C THR A 88 11.49 -24.96 15.97
N ASN A 89 10.62 -25.42 15.08
CA ASN A 89 10.76 -26.71 14.42
C ASN A 89 11.75 -26.63 13.25
N GLY A 90 12.87 -27.34 13.35
CA GLY A 90 13.96 -27.30 12.36
C GLY A 90 13.58 -27.77 10.95
N THR A 91 12.48 -28.51 10.76
CA THR A 91 12.03 -28.94 9.42
C THR A 91 11.52 -27.77 8.59
N LEU A 92 10.77 -26.84 9.19
CA LEU A 92 10.31 -25.62 8.53
C LEU A 92 11.50 -24.77 8.09
N TRP A 93 12.51 -24.64 8.96
CA TRP A 93 13.69 -23.86 8.65
C TRP A 93 14.41 -24.39 7.40
N SER A 94 14.56 -25.71 7.29
CA SER A 94 15.13 -26.34 6.09
C SER A 94 14.31 -26.03 4.82
N ALA A 95 12.99 -26.02 4.92
CA ALA A 95 12.13 -25.62 3.80
C ALA A 95 12.26 -24.11 3.48
N MET A 96 12.40 -23.24 4.48
CA MET A 96 12.59 -21.80 4.29
C MET A 96 13.96 -21.46 3.72
N GLU A 97 15.00 -22.21 4.06
CA GLU A 97 16.34 -22.07 3.46
C GLU A 97 16.29 -22.23 1.93
N GLY A 98 15.44 -23.13 1.42
CA GLY A 98 15.22 -23.27 -0.02
C GLY A 98 14.50 -22.07 -0.67
N LEU A 99 13.79 -21.24 0.10
CA LEU A 99 13.16 -20.01 -0.39
C LEU A 99 14.14 -18.84 -0.48
N ARG A 100 15.36 -18.99 0.05
CA ARG A 100 16.38 -17.95 -0.10
C ARG A 100 16.78 -17.84 -1.56
N ALA A 101 16.27 -16.81 -2.22
CA ALA A 101 16.69 -16.50 -3.57
C ALA A 101 18.22 -16.34 -3.59
N PRO A 102 18.98 -17.13 -4.39
CA PRO A 102 20.43 -16.94 -4.57
C PRO A 102 20.79 -15.49 -4.95
N ALA A 103 19.81 -14.80 -5.51
CA ALA A 103 19.84 -13.41 -5.89
C ALA A 103 19.59 -12.38 -4.78
N ALA A 104 19.20 -12.74 -3.55
CA ALA A 104 18.82 -11.76 -2.52
C ALA A 104 19.69 -11.87 -1.26
N ARG A 105 20.05 -10.72 -0.68
CA ARG A 105 20.72 -10.65 0.62
C ARG A 105 19.75 -10.98 1.77
N SER A 106 18.52 -10.50 1.65
CA SER A 106 17.46 -10.79 2.58
C SER A 106 16.19 -11.18 1.84
N THR A 107 15.47 -12.17 2.33
CA THR A 107 14.14 -12.54 1.81
C THR A 107 13.13 -12.44 2.94
N LEU A 108 12.07 -11.65 2.74
CA LEU A 108 10.95 -11.55 3.65
C LEU A 108 9.83 -12.45 3.16
N VAL A 109 9.46 -13.42 3.98
CA VAL A 109 8.46 -14.44 3.67
C VAL A 109 7.30 -14.34 4.64
N TRP A 110 6.07 -14.45 4.16
CA TRP A 110 4.90 -14.55 5.02
C TRP A 110 4.51 -16.01 5.31
N LEU A 111 4.11 -16.30 6.54
CA LEU A 111 3.52 -17.59 6.93
C LEU A 111 2.63 -17.46 8.18
N PRO A 112 1.62 -18.34 8.34
CA PRO A 112 0.93 -18.51 9.60
C PRO A 112 1.86 -19.21 10.61
N THR A 113 1.98 -18.67 11.83
CA THR A 113 2.87 -19.23 12.87
C THR A 113 2.15 -19.51 14.18
N ARG A 114 2.69 -20.45 14.95
CA ARG A 114 2.39 -20.62 16.38
C ARG A 114 3.62 -20.25 17.19
N HIS A 115 3.42 -19.55 18.30
CA HIS A 115 4.50 -19.24 19.23
C HIS A 115 4.44 -20.19 20.43
N ALA A 116 5.61 -20.64 20.89
CA ALA A 116 5.68 -21.48 22.08
C ALA A 116 5.05 -20.73 23.28
N GLY A 117 4.17 -21.41 24.02
CA GLY A 117 3.52 -20.85 25.20
C GLY A 117 2.27 -19.98 24.95
N THR A 118 1.89 -19.69 23.70
CA THR A 118 0.66 -18.91 23.40
C THR A 118 -0.59 -19.78 23.20
N GLY A 119 -0.51 -21.07 23.56
CA GLY A 119 -1.59 -22.04 23.40
C GLY A 119 -2.00 -22.22 21.93
N ASN A 120 -3.29 -22.10 21.66
CA ASN A 120 -3.89 -22.23 20.32
C ASN A 120 -3.93 -20.90 19.55
N SER A 121 -3.04 -19.95 19.83
CA SER A 121 -2.95 -18.73 19.03
C SER A 121 -2.24 -18.99 17.71
N VAL A 122 -2.79 -18.47 16.61
CA VAL A 122 -2.15 -18.44 15.28
C VAL A 122 -1.90 -17.00 14.91
N PHE A 123 -0.69 -16.69 14.46
CA PHE A 123 -0.28 -15.33 14.07
C PHE A 123 -0.05 -15.26 12.56
N SER A 124 -0.41 -14.13 11.95
CA SER A 124 -0.02 -13.79 10.58
C SER A 124 1.37 -13.15 10.65
N THR A 125 2.41 -13.83 10.18
CA THR A 125 3.80 -13.49 10.51
C THR A 125 4.66 -13.35 9.27
N ALA A 126 5.37 -12.22 9.18
CA ALA A 126 6.46 -12.03 8.24
C ALA A 126 7.78 -12.44 8.90
N VAL A 127 8.54 -13.29 8.22
CA VAL A 127 9.81 -13.85 8.69
C VAL A 127 10.93 -13.41 7.76
N LEU A 128 11.99 -12.87 8.36
CA LEU A 128 13.19 -12.48 7.64
C LEU A 128 14.16 -13.67 7.53
N LEU A 129 14.60 -13.94 6.31
CA LEU A 129 15.64 -14.92 5.97
C LEU A 129 16.90 -14.17 5.52
N PRO A 130 17.84 -13.87 6.44
CA PRO A 130 19.07 -13.15 6.08
C PRO A 130 20.08 -14.07 5.38
N ARG A 131 21.01 -13.45 4.65
CA ARG A 131 22.20 -14.09 4.08
C ARG A 131 23.49 -13.40 4.56
N PRO A 132 24.51 -14.16 5.02
CA PRO A 132 24.54 -15.62 5.21
C PRO A 132 23.52 -16.09 6.27
N PRO A 133 23.17 -17.38 6.30
CA PRO A 133 22.36 -17.94 7.39
C PRO A 133 22.94 -17.52 8.73
N SER A 134 22.13 -16.88 9.57
CA SER A 134 22.48 -16.70 10.97
C SER A 134 22.21 -18.01 11.73
N SER A 135 23.08 -18.36 12.68
CA SER A 135 22.83 -19.46 13.62
C SER A 135 21.72 -19.16 14.65
N THR A 136 21.11 -17.98 14.56
CA THR A 136 20.11 -17.46 15.49
C THR A 136 18.69 -17.60 14.96
N ILE A 137 17.74 -17.55 15.90
CA ILE A 137 16.28 -17.54 15.68
C ILE A 137 15.91 -16.51 14.59
N PRO A 138 15.00 -16.85 13.66
CA PRO A 138 14.53 -15.92 12.65
C PRO A 138 13.93 -14.65 13.28
N LEU A 139 14.39 -13.50 12.79
CA LEU A 139 13.71 -12.24 13.06
C LEU A 139 12.34 -12.28 12.39
N ASN A 140 11.30 -11.92 13.13
CA ASN A 140 9.93 -12.00 12.66
C ASN A 140 9.09 -10.82 13.15
N TYR A 141 8.01 -10.58 12.43
CA TYR A 141 7.00 -9.58 12.70
C TYR A 141 5.62 -10.23 12.58
N GLY A 142 4.89 -10.29 13.69
CA GLY A 142 3.48 -10.64 13.73
C GLY A 142 2.61 -9.43 13.42
N LYS A 143 1.70 -9.58 12.47
CA LYS A 143 0.69 -8.60 12.05
C LYS A 143 -0.07 -8.07 13.25
N THR A 144 0.03 -6.78 13.50
CA THR A 144 -0.60 -6.16 14.68
C THR A 144 -2.10 -5.95 14.51
N HIS A 145 -2.56 -5.75 13.27
CA HIS A 145 -3.97 -5.55 12.92
C HIS A 145 -4.42 -6.65 11.95
N PRO A 146 -4.73 -7.87 12.44
CA PRO A 146 -5.24 -8.92 11.57
C PRO A 146 -6.63 -8.55 11.04
N PHE A 147 -6.81 -8.64 9.71
CA PHE A 147 -8.11 -8.39 9.06
C PHE A 147 -9.21 -9.37 9.51
N ASP A 148 -8.81 -10.59 9.88
CA ASP A 148 -9.69 -11.58 10.48
C ASP A 148 -9.17 -12.04 11.85
N ARG A 149 -9.63 -11.35 12.90
CA ARG A 149 -9.34 -11.69 14.31
C ARG A 149 -10.00 -12.99 14.78
N SER A 150 -10.92 -13.57 14.02
CA SER A 150 -11.44 -14.90 14.31
C SER A 150 -10.47 -16.02 13.91
N VAL A 151 -9.46 -15.68 13.10
CA VAL A 151 -8.45 -16.62 12.60
C VAL A 151 -7.07 -16.30 13.17
N PHE A 152 -6.68 -15.03 13.17
CA PHE A 152 -5.35 -14.59 13.58
C PHE A 152 -5.38 -13.77 14.86
N THR A 153 -4.51 -14.12 15.80
CA THR A 153 -4.21 -13.33 17.00
C THR A 153 -3.34 -12.12 16.61
N PRO A 154 -3.63 -10.91 17.12
CA PRO A 154 -2.75 -9.76 16.98
C PRO A 154 -1.32 -10.07 17.42
N GLY A 155 -0.36 -9.75 16.56
CA GLY A 155 1.06 -9.87 16.85
C GLY A 155 1.49 -8.96 18.00
N THR A 156 2.32 -9.50 18.89
CA THR A 156 2.92 -8.76 20.02
C THR A 156 4.41 -8.53 19.82
N THR A 157 4.98 -9.04 18.74
CA THR A 157 6.36 -8.77 18.37
C THR A 157 6.49 -7.29 18.03
N GLY A 158 7.51 -6.65 18.58
CA GLY A 158 7.81 -5.27 18.25
C GLY A 158 8.06 -5.05 16.75
N PRO A 159 8.23 -3.79 16.32
CA PRO A 159 8.54 -3.46 14.94
C PRO A 159 9.78 -4.22 14.45
N LEU A 160 9.72 -4.78 13.24
CA LEU A 160 10.85 -5.44 12.59
C LEU A 160 11.53 -4.46 11.64
N VAL A 161 12.81 -4.19 11.91
CA VAL A 161 13.67 -3.36 11.08
C VAL A 161 14.75 -4.25 10.46
N VAL A 162 14.81 -4.25 9.13
CA VAL A 162 15.70 -5.08 8.32
C VAL A 162 16.82 -4.20 7.77
N PRO A 163 18.08 -4.40 8.14
CA PRO A 163 19.21 -3.73 7.49
C PRO A 163 19.31 -4.18 6.02
N LEU A 164 19.35 -3.23 5.07
CA LEU A 164 19.31 -3.54 3.63
C LEU A 164 20.70 -3.62 3.00
N THR A 165 21.64 -2.80 3.48
CA THR A 165 23.00 -2.74 2.94
C THR A 165 24.00 -2.53 4.07
N ALA A 166 25.29 -2.42 3.74
CA ALA A 166 26.31 -1.90 4.66
C ALA A 166 26.18 -0.37 4.90
N THR A 167 25.29 0.31 4.17
CA THR A 167 24.93 1.70 4.47
C THR A 167 23.86 1.73 5.57
N ALA A 168 23.54 2.91 6.08
CA ALA A 168 22.53 3.07 7.13
C ALA A 168 21.07 2.79 6.65
N ALA A 169 20.88 2.19 5.48
CA ALA A 169 19.58 1.93 4.90
C ALA A 169 18.88 0.75 5.58
N ALA A 170 17.60 0.95 5.94
CA ALA A 170 16.78 -0.07 6.59
C ALA A 170 15.37 -0.14 6.01
N ALA A 171 14.75 -1.32 6.13
CA ALA A 171 13.35 -1.53 5.82
C ALA A 171 12.53 -1.83 7.08
N GLY A 172 11.39 -1.16 7.23
CA GLY A 172 10.35 -1.52 8.19
C GLY A 172 9.38 -2.53 7.59
N VAL A 173 8.82 -3.42 8.40
CA VAL A 173 7.88 -4.45 7.92
C VAL A 173 6.46 -4.18 8.40
N LEU A 174 5.51 -4.18 7.45
CA LEU A 174 4.07 -4.11 7.69
C LEU A 174 3.40 -5.27 6.96
N ILE A 175 2.24 -5.75 7.42
CA ILE A 175 1.50 -6.79 6.70
C ILE A 175 0.10 -6.27 6.37
N CYS A 176 -0.22 -6.14 5.07
CA CYS A 176 -1.55 -5.80 4.55
C CYS A 176 -2.27 -4.70 5.37
N TYR A 177 -3.26 -5.09 6.17
CA TYR A 177 -4.16 -4.21 6.91
C TYR A 177 -3.43 -3.27 7.88
N ASP A 178 -2.21 -3.61 8.35
CA ASP A 178 -1.39 -2.72 9.20
C ASP A 178 -1.14 -1.34 8.57
N LEU A 179 -1.14 -1.23 7.23
CA LEU A 179 -0.90 0.03 6.54
C LEU A 179 -1.94 1.12 6.83
N LEU A 180 -3.14 0.73 7.29
CA LEU A 180 -4.23 1.66 7.61
C LEU A 180 -4.12 2.25 9.01
N PHE A 181 -3.16 1.78 9.82
CA PHE A 181 -3.04 2.13 11.23
C PHE A 181 -1.77 2.91 11.50
N THR A 182 -1.86 3.85 12.45
CA THR A 182 -0.71 4.65 12.90
C THR A 182 0.36 3.79 13.55
N GLN A 183 -0.03 2.74 14.26
CA GLN A 183 0.88 1.70 14.74
C GLN A 183 0.66 0.46 13.85
N PRO A 184 1.72 -0.23 13.41
CA PRO A 184 3.13 -0.02 13.75
C PRO A 184 3.81 1.04 12.88
N LEU A 185 3.10 1.68 11.94
CA LEU A 185 3.68 2.57 10.94
C LEU A 185 4.63 3.61 11.55
N CYS A 186 4.26 4.24 12.66
CA CYS A 186 5.07 5.25 13.33
C CYS A 186 6.37 4.75 13.95
N ALA A 187 6.48 3.44 14.22
CA ALA A 187 7.75 2.86 14.63
C ALA A 187 8.81 2.92 13.53
N TYR A 188 8.40 3.08 12.26
CA TYR A 188 9.27 3.05 11.09
C TYR A 188 9.69 4.44 10.57
N GLN A 189 9.51 5.51 11.35
CA GLN A 189 9.89 6.88 10.94
C GLN A 189 11.39 7.10 10.62
N HIS A 190 12.22 6.12 10.95
CA HIS A 190 13.67 6.12 10.79
C HIS A 190 14.17 5.16 9.70
N VAL A 191 13.27 4.40 9.05
CA VAL A 191 13.64 3.50 7.95
C VAL A 191 13.55 4.25 6.62
N ASN A 192 13.99 3.63 5.53
CA ASN A 192 13.96 4.20 4.17
C ASN A 192 12.89 3.52 3.30
N VAL A 193 12.61 2.25 3.58
CA VAL A 193 11.70 1.41 2.80
C VAL A 193 10.68 0.76 3.73
N LEU A 194 9.42 0.68 3.33
CA LEU A 194 8.42 -0.19 3.93
C LEU A 194 8.27 -1.43 3.06
N ALA A 195 8.60 -2.59 3.63
CA ALA A 195 8.30 -3.88 3.03
C ALA A 195 6.88 -4.30 3.44
N LEU A 196 6.02 -4.53 2.45
CA LEU A 196 4.60 -4.78 2.65
C LEU A 196 4.14 -6.05 1.93
N PRO A 197 4.37 -7.26 2.51
CA PRO A 197 3.61 -8.44 2.15
C PRO A 197 2.11 -8.16 2.32
N THR A 198 1.31 -8.40 1.29
CA THR A 198 -0.12 -8.12 1.37
C THR A 198 -0.98 -9.10 0.58
N TRP A 199 -2.13 -9.46 1.15
CA TRP A 199 -3.23 -10.10 0.46
C TRP A 199 -4.38 -9.09 0.49
N TRP A 200 -4.23 -8.06 -0.33
CA TRP A 200 -5.14 -6.92 -0.30
C TRP A 200 -6.40 -7.25 -1.09
N VAL A 201 -7.58 -6.97 -0.53
CA VAL A 201 -8.84 -7.11 -1.27
C VAL A 201 -9.22 -5.76 -1.86
N ASN A 202 -9.26 -5.68 -3.19
CA ASN A 202 -9.68 -4.49 -3.91
C ASN A 202 -11.21 -4.34 -3.78
N LEU A 203 -11.64 -3.47 -2.86
CA LEU A 203 -13.06 -3.23 -2.57
C LEU A 203 -13.70 -2.23 -3.54
N ASP A 204 -12.96 -1.17 -3.90
CA ASP A 204 -13.33 -0.19 -4.92
C ASP A 204 -12.08 0.56 -5.42
N ALA A 205 -12.24 1.50 -6.35
CA ALA A 205 -11.12 2.29 -6.89
C ALA A 205 -10.34 3.09 -5.82
N ARG A 206 -10.97 3.44 -4.69
CA ARG A 206 -10.37 4.24 -3.61
C ARG A 206 -9.51 3.40 -2.68
N LEU A 207 -9.90 2.15 -2.49
CA LEU A 207 -9.19 1.16 -1.68
C LEU A 207 -8.63 0.04 -2.55
N ALA A 208 -8.26 0.35 -3.79
CA ALA A 208 -7.45 -0.56 -4.58
C ALA A 208 -6.02 -0.59 -4.00
N ALA A 209 -5.36 -1.74 -4.12
CA ALA A 209 -4.05 -1.99 -3.57
C ALA A 209 -3.03 -0.96 -4.06
N THR A 210 -2.93 -0.74 -5.38
CA THR A 210 -1.87 0.10 -5.95
C THR A 210 -2.02 1.59 -5.60
N PRO A 211 -3.20 2.24 -5.69
CA PRO A 211 -3.34 3.62 -5.23
C PRO A 211 -3.11 3.77 -3.73
N THR A 212 -3.54 2.79 -2.93
CA THR A 212 -3.37 2.83 -1.47
C THR A 212 -1.89 2.74 -1.08
N GLN A 213 -1.14 1.80 -1.66
CA GLN A 213 0.29 1.63 -1.44
C GLN A 213 1.09 2.86 -1.91
N GLN A 214 0.73 3.42 -3.06
CA GLN A 214 1.35 4.64 -3.59
C GLN A 214 1.10 5.85 -2.68
N ALA A 215 -0.13 5.98 -2.16
CA ALA A 215 -0.50 7.03 -1.21
C ALA A 215 0.30 6.92 0.08
N LEU A 216 0.50 5.70 0.58
CA LEU A 216 1.31 5.42 1.76
C LEU A 216 2.75 5.90 1.55
N ALA A 217 3.34 5.60 0.39
CA ALA A 217 4.69 6.04 0.07
C ALA A 217 4.79 7.57 0.11
N ARG A 218 3.86 8.24 -0.59
CA ARG A 218 3.80 9.71 -0.66
C ARG A 218 3.60 10.37 0.70
N SER A 219 2.71 9.82 1.53
CA SER A 219 2.32 10.46 2.80
C SER A 219 3.38 10.31 3.88
N THR A 220 4.08 9.18 3.87
CA THR A 220 5.14 8.88 4.85
C THR A 220 6.49 9.43 4.42
N GLY A 221 6.67 9.70 3.12
CA GLY A 221 7.97 10.00 2.55
C GLY A 221 8.87 8.77 2.42
N LEU A 222 8.38 7.58 2.76
CA LEU A 222 9.12 6.32 2.71
C LEU A 222 8.88 5.62 1.39
N ALA A 223 9.91 4.99 0.83
CA ALA A 223 9.70 4.11 -0.31
C ALA A 223 8.86 2.89 0.13
N VAL A 224 8.04 2.32 -0.75
CA VAL A 224 7.18 1.18 -0.45
C VAL A 224 7.45 0.05 -1.44
N ALA A 225 7.70 -1.14 -0.93
CA ALA A 225 7.80 -2.38 -1.69
C ALA A 225 6.67 -3.32 -1.28
N ALA A 226 5.59 -3.30 -2.04
CA ALA A 226 4.36 -4.03 -1.74
C ALA A 226 4.19 -5.24 -2.64
N ALA A 227 3.99 -6.41 -2.04
CA ALA A 227 3.85 -7.69 -2.71
C ALA A 227 2.45 -8.26 -2.51
N GLY A 228 1.67 -8.31 -3.58
CA GLY A 228 0.34 -8.91 -3.67
C GLY A 228 0.36 -10.28 -4.35
N PRO A 229 -0.63 -11.16 -4.11
CA PRO A 229 -0.69 -12.48 -4.72
C PRO A 229 -0.88 -12.42 -6.24
N GLY A 230 -1.57 -11.39 -6.76
CA GLY A 230 -1.77 -11.22 -8.19
C GLY A 230 -2.82 -12.16 -8.80
N ASP A 231 -3.79 -12.59 -8.01
CA ASP A 231 -4.84 -13.55 -8.38
C ASP A 231 -6.10 -12.85 -8.91
N GLY A 232 -5.93 -12.24 -10.06
CA GLY A 232 -6.98 -11.48 -10.73
C GLY A 232 -7.28 -10.12 -10.09
N TYR A 233 -8.35 -9.46 -10.55
CA TYR A 233 -8.68 -8.10 -10.14
C TYR A 233 -8.85 -7.95 -8.62
N PHE A 234 -9.46 -8.91 -7.92
CA PHE A 234 -9.84 -8.73 -6.52
C PHE A 234 -8.67 -8.68 -5.54
N ASN A 235 -7.52 -9.24 -5.89
CA ASN A 235 -6.34 -9.27 -5.01
C ASN A 235 -5.02 -9.06 -5.76
N SER A 236 -5.07 -8.52 -6.99
CA SER A 236 -3.88 -7.99 -7.64
C SER A 236 -3.51 -6.60 -7.11
N GLY A 237 -2.28 -6.20 -7.40
CA GLY A 237 -1.74 -4.92 -6.96
C GLY A 237 -0.47 -5.10 -6.15
N SER A 238 0.63 -5.16 -6.88
CA SER A 238 1.99 -5.11 -6.34
C SER A 238 2.69 -3.90 -6.90
N GLY A 239 3.61 -3.31 -6.13
CA GLY A 239 4.33 -2.16 -6.63
C GLY A 239 5.53 -1.78 -5.81
N LEU A 240 6.41 -1.06 -6.50
CA LEU A 240 7.61 -0.40 -5.99
C LEU A 240 7.39 1.10 -6.17
N TYR A 241 7.29 1.82 -5.07
CA TYR A 241 6.97 3.24 -5.05
C TYR A 241 8.08 4.02 -4.33
N HIS A 242 8.49 5.15 -4.88
CA HIS A 242 9.40 6.07 -4.21
C HIS A 242 8.67 6.83 -3.09
N GLY A 243 9.41 7.42 -2.15
CA GLY A 243 8.84 8.21 -1.04
C GLY A 243 8.05 9.46 -1.47
N ASN A 244 8.23 9.94 -2.70
CA ASN A 244 7.39 10.99 -3.28
C ASN A 244 6.08 10.45 -3.91
N GLY A 245 5.86 9.13 -3.86
CA GLY A 245 4.75 8.44 -4.47
C GLY A 245 4.87 8.21 -5.98
N SER A 246 6.02 8.47 -6.61
CA SER A 246 6.23 8.06 -8.00
C SER A 246 6.36 6.54 -8.11
N VAL A 247 5.83 5.99 -9.20
CA VAL A 247 5.81 4.54 -9.45
C VAL A 247 7.13 4.14 -10.13
N ALA A 248 7.91 3.29 -9.49
CA ALA A 248 9.10 2.69 -10.09
C ALA A 248 8.72 1.45 -10.93
N SER A 249 7.83 0.62 -10.39
CA SER A 249 7.28 -0.55 -11.06
C SER A 249 5.94 -0.93 -10.42
N VAL A 250 5.00 -1.43 -11.21
CA VAL A 250 3.68 -1.86 -10.71
C VAL A 250 3.19 -3.07 -11.50
N TYR A 251 2.50 -3.97 -10.82
CA TYR A 251 1.71 -5.03 -11.43
C TYR A 251 0.28 -4.96 -10.90
N PHE A 252 -0.67 -4.89 -11.83
CA PHE A 252 -2.09 -4.87 -11.57
C PHE A 252 -2.79 -5.49 -12.77
N THR A 253 -3.80 -6.32 -12.54
CA THR A 253 -4.61 -6.92 -13.60
C THR A 253 -6.09 -6.60 -13.39
N ASN A 254 -6.77 -6.22 -14.48
CA ASN A 254 -8.22 -6.07 -14.50
C ASN A 254 -8.92 -7.39 -14.84
N ASP A 255 -8.18 -8.40 -15.26
CA ASP A 255 -8.73 -9.71 -15.56
C ASP A 255 -8.97 -10.44 -14.23
N PRO A 256 -10.22 -10.85 -13.92
CA PRO A 256 -10.56 -11.53 -12.68
C PRO A 256 -9.99 -12.96 -12.59
N PHE A 257 -9.47 -13.53 -13.67
CA PHE A 257 -9.04 -14.93 -13.76
C PHE A 257 -7.55 -15.10 -14.10
N VAL A 258 -6.83 -14.02 -14.39
CA VAL A 258 -5.41 -14.09 -14.74
C VAL A 258 -4.55 -14.18 -13.49
N GLN A 259 -3.91 -15.34 -13.33
CA GLN A 259 -2.85 -15.56 -12.35
C GLN A 259 -1.50 -15.43 -13.03
N VAL A 260 -0.70 -14.47 -12.59
CA VAL A 260 0.66 -14.29 -13.10
C VAL A 260 1.64 -14.18 -11.96
N ALA A 261 2.65 -15.04 -12.03
CA ALA A 261 3.84 -14.88 -11.23
C ALA A 261 4.73 -13.81 -11.86
N ASN A 262 4.92 -12.69 -11.18
CA ASN A 262 5.77 -11.59 -11.63
C ASN A 262 6.83 -11.27 -10.59
N VAL A 263 7.99 -10.86 -11.08
CA VAL A 263 9.03 -10.24 -10.27
C VAL A 263 9.16 -8.80 -10.69
N LEU A 264 8.92 -7.88 -9.76
CA LEU A 264 9.20 -6.47 -9.93
C LEU A 264 10.53 -6.18 -9.26
N ALA A 265 11.45 -5.53 -9.95
CA ALA A 265 12.74 -5.13 -9.38
C ALA A 265 13.04 -3.69 -9.78
N ALA A 266 13.36 -2.85 -8.80
CA ALA A 266 13.73 -1.47 -9.05
C ALA A 266 14.74 -0.97 -8.02
N THR A 267 15.46 0.08 -8.38
CA THR A 267 16.24 0.84 -7.41
C THR A 267 15.32 1.88 -6.78
N LEU A 268 15.10 1.74 -5.48
CA LEU A 268 14.37 2.71 -4.69
C LEU A 268 15.38 3.73 -4.16
N VAL A 269 15.06 4.99 -4.41
CA VAL A 269 15.80 6.14 -3.87
C VAL A 269 14.93 6.71 -2.75
N ASP A 270 15.52 6.79 -1.57
CA ASP A 270 14.96 7.61 -0.51
C ASP A 270 15.24 9.08 -0.83
N GLU A 271 14.23 9.93 -0.63
CA GLU A 271 14.42 11.37 -0.59
C GLU A 271 14.15 11.84 0.84
N PRO A 272 15.14 11.73 1.75
CA PRO A 272 14.97 12.04 3.17
C PRO A 272 14.53 13.50 3.42
N THR A 273 14.70 14.36 2.41
CA THR A 273 14.37 15.77 2.41
C THR A 273 12.95 16.07 1.94
N SER A 274 12.15 15.05 1.62
CA SER A 274 10.75 15.22 1.28
C SER A 274 10.02 15.94 2.43
N PRO A 275 9.37 17.10 2.19
CA PRO A 275 8.58 17.81 3.20
C PRO A 275 7.53 16.93 3.91
N GLN A 276 7.07 15.89 3.21
CA GLN A 276 6.12 14.90 3.70
C GLN A 276 6.72 14.03 4.82
N ALA A 277 7.99 13.62 4.71
CA ALA A 277 8.67 12.85 5.74
C ALA A 277 8.72 13.60 7.08
N GLY A 278 8.93 14.92 7.04
CA GLY A 278 8.90 15.78 8.23
C GLY A 278 7.50 15.87 8.87
N THR A 279 6.44 15.85 8.05
CA THR A 279 5.06 15.88 8.54
C THR A 279 4.67 14.55 9.19
N PHE A 280 5.04 13.43 8.56
CA PHE A 280 4.83 12.10 9.11
C PHE A 280 5.56 11.90 10.46
N ARG A 281 6.86 12.26 10.54
CA ARG A 281 7.63 12.23 11.78
C ARG A 281 7.00 13.06 12.89
N ALA A 282 6.53 14.27 12.56
CA ALA A 282 5.86 15.14 13.51
C ALA A 282 4.55 14.52 14.05
N ALA A 283 3.77 13.86 13.19
CA ALA A 283 2.55 13.17 13.59
C ALA A 283 2.82 11.94 14.46
N CYS A 284 3.92 11.23 14.23
CA CYS A 284 4.33 10.11 15.08
C CYS A 284 4.88 10.56 16.44
N ALA A 285 5.50 11.73 16.50
CA ALA A 285 6.08 12.28 17.73
C ALA A 285 5.02 12.77 18.74
N SER A 286 3.77 13.05 18.32
CA SER A 286 2.70 13.49 19.23
C SER A 286 2.18 12.40 20.20
N GLY A 287 2.81 11.22 20.23
CA GLY A 287 2.57 10.17 21.20
C GLY A 287 1.64 9.05 20.72
N PRO A 288 1.69 7.87 21.36
CA PRO A 288 0.87 6.73 20.99
C PRO A 288 -0.61 7.04 21.19
N VAL A 289 -1.40 6.66 20.19
CA VAL A 289 -2.85 6.66 20.22
C VAL A 289 -3.29 5.59 21.21
N GLU A 290 -3.92 5.97 22.32
CA GLU A 290 -4.51 5.01 23.27
C GLU A 290 -5.44 4.03 22.54
N THR A 291 -5.30 2.73 22.83
CA THR A 291 -6.19 1.67 22.34
C THR A 291 -7.64 1.96 22.71
N VAL A 292 -8.56 1.88 21.74
CA VAL A 292 -10.00 2.03 22.00
C VAL A 292 -10.54 0.70 22.55
N GLU A 293 -11.12 0.73 23.74
CA GLU A 293 -11.99 -0.34 24.23
C GLU A 293 -13.38 -0.21 23.59
N SER A 294 -13.78 -1.25 22.83
CA SER A 294 -15.13 -1.64 22.38
C SER A 294 -16.20 -0.54 22.15
N PHE A 295 -16.66 -0.41 20.91
CA PHE A 295 -17.87 0.36 20.55
C PHE A 295 -18.98 -0.52 19.95
N PRO A 296 -20.26 -0.12 20.09
CA PRO A 296 -21.39 -0.87 19.56
C PRO A 296 -21.40 -0.93 18.03
N HIS A 297 -21.93 -2.05 17.52
CA HIS A 297 -21.88 -2.46 16.12
C HIS A 297 -22.71 -1.57 15.18
N GLY A 298 -22.15 -1.29 13.99
CA GLY A 298 -22.79 -0.57 12.90
C GLY A 298 -21.95 0.63 12.47
N GLY A 299 -21.42 0.61 11.25
CA GLY A 299 -20.70 1.74 10.67
C GLY A 299 -21.63 2.95 10.67
N SER A 300 -21.37 3.89 11.56
CA SER A 300 -22.12 5.13 11.68
C SER A 300 -21.21 6.27 11.24
N GLY A 301 -21.69 7.05 10.28
CA GLY A 301 -20.92 8.10 9.66
C GLY A 301 -21.79 9.01 8.83
N ASN A 302 -21.38 10.27 8.76
CA ASN A 302 -22.00 11.24 7.87
C ASN A 302 -21.31 11.10 6.51
N VAL A 303 -22.04 10.58 5.53
CA VAL A 303 -21.64 10.61 4.12
C VAL A 303 -22.46 11.70 3.45
N THR A 304 -21.81 12.60 2.71
CA THR A 304 -22.52 13.54 1.84
C THR A 304 -21.89 13.52 0.46
N PHE A 305 -22.78 13.45 -0.53
CA PHE A 305 -22.44 13.42 -1.94
C PHE A 305 -22.84 14.74 -2.55
N HIS A 306 -21.94 15.32 -3.35
CA HIS A 306 -22.33 16.38 -4.27
C HIS A 306 -21.94 15.98 -5.68
N THR A 307 -22.96 15.86 -6.51
CA THR A 307 -22.81 15.68 -7.94
C THR A 307 -22.54 17.02 -8.60
N LEU A 308 -21.60 17.04 -9.54
CA LEU A 308 -21.37 18.13 -10.47
C LEU A 308 -21.62 17.58 -11.88
N SER A 309 -22.45 18.25 -12.65
CA SER A 309 -22.56 18.00 -14.09
C SER A 309 -22.06 19.23 -14.83
N GLY A 310 -21.22 19.05 -15.82
CA GLY A 310 -20.68 20.17 -16.59
C GLY A 310 -20.04 19.72 -17.90
N ASN A 311 -20.24 20.54 -18.94
CA ASN A 311 -19.55 20.44 -20.25
C ASN A 311 -18.57 21.59 -20.43
N SER A 312 -18.07 22.14 -19.33
CA SER A 312 -17.41 23.43 -19.36
C SER A 312 -15.94 23.25 -19.74
N THR A 313 -15.51 23.97 -20.76
CA THR A 313 -14.10 24.18 -21.11
C THR A 313 -13.35 25.06 -20.10
N GLY A 314 -14.03 25.52 -19.04
CA GLY A 314 -13.47 26.35 -17.98
C GLY A 314 -13.21 25.58 -16.67
N PRO A 315 -12.57 26.24 -15.70
CA PRO A 315 -12.33 25.65 -14.38
C PRO A 315 -13.66 25.45 -13.65
N MET A 316 -13.90 24.21 -13.21
CA MET A 316 -15.02 23.85 -12.35
C MET A 316 -14.59 23.85 -10.89
N ARG A 317 -15.49 24.30 -10.00
CA ARG A 317 -15.22 24.37 -8.56
C ARG A 317 -16.40 23.83 -7.77
N ALA A 318 -16.11 23.04 -6.75
CA ALA A 318 -17.11 22.61 -5.78
C ALA A 318 -16.55 22.56 -4.37
N LYS A 319 -17.43 22.74 -3.39
CA LYS A 319 -17.11 22.59 -1.97
C LYS A 319 -18.24 21.86 -1.26
N VAL A 320 -17.87 20.85 -0.47
CA VAL A 320 -18.78 20.02 0.31
C VAL A 320 -18.27 19.99 1.73
N CYS A 321 -19.17 20.16 2.69
CA CYS A 321 -18.83 20.10 4.10
C CYS A 321 -19.75 19.12 4.82
N VAL A 322 -19.20 18.32 5.73
CA VAL A 322 -19.97 17.46 6.63
C VAL A 322 -19.59 17.72 8.08
N PRO A 323 -20.54 17.64 9.03
CA PRO A 323 -20.20 17.64 10.44
C PRO A 323 -19.24 16.49 10.74
N ARG A 324 -18.21 16.76 11.53
CA ARG A 324 -17.32 15.71 12.02
C ARG A 324 -18.10 14.83 12.99
N TRP A 325 -17.81 13.54 12.96
CA TRP A 325 -18.56 12.54 13.73
C TRP A 325 -18.53 12.84 15.24
N SER A 326 -17.37 13.23 15.75
CA SER A 326 -17.11 13.39 17.19
C SER A 326 -17.07 14.85 17.67
N SER A 327 -17.38 15.82 16.80
CA SER A 327 -17.23 17.24 17.15
C SER A 327 -18.21 18.14 16.42
N SER A 328 -18.46 19.33 16.97
CA SER A 328 -19.25 20.38 16.32
C SER A 328 -18.55 21.03 15.13
N SER A 329 -17.27 20.73 14.92
CA SER A 329 -16.52 21.20 13.75
C SER A 329 -16.92 20.45 12.48
N THR A 330 -16.70 21.09 11.33
CA THR A 330 -16.97 20.51 10.01
C THR A 330 -15.67 20.13 9.33
N ILE A 331 -15.72 19.07 8.52
CA ILE A 331 -14.69 18.79 7.52
C ILE A 331 -15.24 19.23 6.18
N CYS A 332 -14.44 19.99 5.43
CA CYS A 332 -14.81 20.46 4.12
C CYS A 332 -13.81 20.01 3.07
N CYS A 333 -14.32 19.47 1.97
CA CYS A 333 -13.59 19.21 0.76
C CYS A 333 -13.90 20.25 -0.28
N SER A 334 -12.89 20.76 -0.95
CA SER A 334 -13.05 21.56 -2.15
C SER A 334 -12.25 20.98 -3.30
N VAL A 335 -12.86 20.91 -4.47
CA VAL A 335 -12.19 20.53 -5.71
C VAL A 335 -12.22 21.70 -6.69
N GLU A 336 -11.10 21.93 -7.36
CA GLU A 336 -10.99 22.77 -8.55
C GLU A 336 -10.37 21.92 -9.66
N PHE A 337 -11.03 21.82 -10.82
CA PHE A 337 -10.52 21.02 -11.93
C PHE A 337 -10.81 21.66 -13.28
N THR A 338 -9.99 21.29 -14.26
CA THR A 338 -10.14 21.67 -15.67
C THR A 338 -9.98 20.41 -16.49
N GLU A 339 -10.96 20.09 -17.34
CA GLU A 339 -10.88 18.98 -18.27
C GLU A 339 -9.93 19.30 -19.42
N HIS A 340 -9.25 18.29 -19.95
CA HIS A 340 -8.69 18.43 -21.29
C HIS A 340 -9.84 18.52 -22.30
N PRO A 341 -9.72 19.36 -23.34
CA PRO A 341 -10.65 19.32 -24.45
C PRO A 341 -10.72 17.89 -24.99
N ALA A 342 -11.93 17.36 -25.13
CA ALA A 342 -12.12 16.07 -25.77
C ALA A 342 -11.43 16.10 -27.15
N PRO A 343 -10.69 15.04 -27.53
CA PRO A 343 -10.04 15.02 -28.84
C PRO A 343 -11.11 15.23 -29.92
N ALA A 344 -10.82 16.08 -30.91
CA ALA A 344 -11.75 16.50 -31.96
C ALA A 344 -12.19 15.37 -32.93
N SER A 345 -11.95 14.11 -32.56
CA SER A 345 -12.15 12.93 -33.39
C SER A 345 -13.63 12.50 -33.46
N ALA A 346 -14.28 12.94 -34.54
CA ALA A 346 -15.01 12.13 -35.52
C ALA A 346 -16.30 11.36 -35.13
N SER A 347 -17.05 11.81 -34.13
CA SER A 347 -18.43 11.33 -33.94
C SER A 347 -19.39 12.52 -33.91
N SER A 348 -20.38 12.54 -34.82
CA SER A 348 -21.41 13.57 -34.93
C SER A 348 -22.45 13.56 -33.79
N SER A 349 -22.19 12.80 -32.72
CA SER A 349 -23.02 12.82 -31.52
C SER A 349 -22.59 13.96 -30.61
N VAL A 350 -23.57 14.75 -30.17
CA VAL A 350 -23.38 15.75 -29.11
C VAL A 350 -22.74 15.04 -27.91
N PRO A 351 -21.58 15.49 -27.41
CA PRO A 351 -20.94 14.89 -26.25
C PRO A 351 -21.93 14.91 -25.08
N GLN A 352 -22.24 13.72 -24.55
CA GLN A 352 -23.03 13.62 -23.33
C GLN A 352 -22.24 14.25 -22.19
N PRO A 353 -22.92 14.96 -21.27
CA PRO A 353 -22.23 15.56 -20.16
C PRO A 353 -21.62 14.53 -19.24
N THR A 354 -20.33 14.70 -18.96
CA THR A 354 -19.63 13.91 -17.96
C THR A 354 -20.13 14.32 -16.58
N THR A 355 -20.47 13.32 -15.78
CA THR A 355 -20.92 13.53 -14.40
C THR A 355 -19.77 13.26 -13.44
N TYR A 356 -19.56 14.17 -12.50
CA TYR A 356 -18.55 14.07 -11.45
C TYR A 356 -19.20 13.99 -10.08
N ALA A 357 -18.53 13.33 -9.15
CA ALA A 357 -18.93 13.29 -7.75
C ALA A 357 -17.79 13.77 -6.86
N LEU A 358 -18.09 14.74 -5.99
CA LEU A 358 -17.28 15.08 -4.82
C LEU A 358 -17.95 14.46 -3.59
N VAL A 359 -17.25 13.52 -2.97
CA VAL A 359 -17.71 12.75 -1.82
C VAL A 359 -16.92 13.16 -0.60
N VAL A 360 -17.64 13.46 0.48
CA VAL A 360 -17.04 13.73 1.79
C VAL A 360 -17.64 12.77 2.79
N TYR A 361 -16.76 12.09 3.51
CA TYR A 361 -17.11 11.18 4.57
C TYR A 361 -16.41 11.56 5.86
N SER A 362 -17.17 11.50 6.95
CA SER A 362 -16.64 11.53 8.30
C SER A 362 -17.39 10.53 9.16
N GLY A 363 -16.70 9.48 9.60
CA GLY A 363 -17.29 8.46 10.46
C GLY A 363 -16.28 7.40 10.88
N TRP A 364 -16.78 6.27 11.34
CA TRP A 364 -15.97 5.11 11.69
C TRP A 364 -15.91 4.13 10.53
N TYR A 365 -14.71 3.70 10.17
CA TYR A 365 -14.45 2.66 9.19
C TYR A 365 -13.70 1.49 9.84
N GLY A 366 -13.98 0.28 9.38
CA GLY A 366 -13.32 -0.94 9.84
C GLY A 366 -14.30 -2.05 10.20
N LYS A 367 -13.76 -3.21 10.57
CA LYS A 367 -14.55 -4.30 11.17
C LYS A 367 -14.80 -3.99 12.64
N THR A 368 -15.78 -4.69 13.23
CA THR A 368 -16.26 -4.50 14.61
C THR A 368 -15.17 -4.41 15.68
N GLN A 369 -14.01 -5.03 15.45
CA GLN A 369 -12.91 -5.10 16.42
C GLN A 369 -11.74 -4.13 16.10
N ASP A 370 -11.79 -3.44 14.95
CA ASP A 370 -10.75 -2.53 14.45
C ASP A 370 -11.40 -1.32 13.76
N MET A 371 -12.32 -0.66 14.48
CA MET A 371 -12.90 0.59 13.99
C MET A 371 -11.94 1.74 14.24
N PHE A 372 -11.70 2.55 13.22
CA PHE A 372 -10.93 3.77 13.33
C PHE A 372 -11.69 4.97 12.74
N PRO A 373 -11.51 6.17 13.30
CA PRO A 373 -12.10 7.37 12.76
C PRO A 373 -11.47 7.64 11.39
N HIS A 374 -12.31 7.88 10.40
CA HIS A 374 -11.87 8.02 9.02
C HIS A 374 -12.54 9.24 8.37
N HIS A 375 -11.71 10.01 7.67
CA HIS A 375 -12.14 11.17 6.92
C HIS A 375 -11.76 10.97 5.45
N VAL A 376 -12.76 10.92 4.56
CA VAL A 376 -12.51 10.74 3.12
C VAL A 376 -12.94 11.98 2.37
N CYS A 377 -12.07 12.41 1.49
CA CYS A 377 -12.34 13.40 0.47
C CYS A 377 -12.08 12.75 -0.89
N SER A 378 -13.12 12.47 -1.67
CA SER A 378 -12.96 11.77 -2.95
C SER A 378 -13.58 12.55 -4.09
N PHE A 379 -12.82 12.74 -5.17
CA PHE A 379 -13.31 13.26 -6.43
C PHE A 379 -13.12 12.22 -7.53
N ALA A 380 -14.18 11.93 -8.27
CA ALA A 380 -14.13 10.95 -9.37
C ALA A 380 -15.25 11.17 -10.39
N VAL A 381 -15.09 10.53 -11.55
CA VAL A 381 -16.09 10.45 -12.62
C VAL A 381 -17.14 9.40 -12.25
N ALA A 382 -18.42 9.74 -12.36
CA ALA A 382 -19.54 8.84 -12.10
C ALA A 382 -20.02 8.21 -13.42
N SER A 383 -20.20 6.88 -13.48
CA SER A 383 -20.64 6.22 -14.71
C SER A 383 -22.14 6.24 -14.94
N ASP A 384 -22.96 6.27 -13.90
CA ASP A 384 -24.41 6.48 -13.98
C ASP A 384 -24.96 6.72 -12.57
N LEU A 385 -25.70 7.81 -12.37
CA LEU A 385 -26.36 8.15 -11.10
C LEU A 385 -27.76 7.54 -11.01
N GLU A 386 -27.92 6.28 -11.40
CA GLU A 386 -29.18 5.58 -11.12
C GLU A 386 -29.25 5.27 -9.62
N HIS A 387 -29.60 6.29 -8.83
CA HIS A 387 -30.30 6.36 -7.54
C HIS A 387 -30.23 5.13 -6.60
N GLY A 388 -29.12 4.38 -6.63
CA GLY A 388 -28.80 3.32 -5.70
C GLY A 388 -28.54 3.93 -4.34
N SER A 389 -29.04 3.26 -3.30
CA SER A 389 -28.91 3.72 -1.93
C SER A 389 -27.44 4.00 -1.60
N ALA A 390 -27.17 5.03 -0.80
CA ALA A 390 -25.81 5.39 -0.36
C ALA A 390 -25.05 4.23 0.35
N ALA A 391 -25.74 3.12 0.65
CA ALA A 391 -25.20 1.93 1.28
C ALA A 391 -24.63 0.89 0.28
N ASP A 392 -25.08 0.87 -0.98
CA ASP A 392 -24.77 -0.23 -1.91
C ASP A 392 -23.52 0.00 -2.78
N GLY A 393 -22.77 1.06 -2.49
CA GLY A 393 -21.60 1.45 -3.28
C GLY A 393 -22.02 2.18 -4.55
N PHE A 394 -21.39 3.32 -4.81
CA PHE A 394 -21.57 3.99 -6.08
C PHE A 394 -21.01 3.13 -7.21
N GLY A 395 -21.74 3.02 -8.31
CA GLY A 395 -21.18 2.62 -9.60
C GLY A 395 -20.20 3.70 -10.06
N TRP A 396 -18.95 3.59 -9.61
CA TRP A 396 -17.86 4.39 -10.18
C TRP A 396 -17.64 3.94 -11.62
N ALA A 397 -17.26 4.89 -12.47
CA ALA A 397 -16.91 4.54 -13.84
C ALA A 397 -15.70 3.59 -13.81
N ASN A 398 -15.95 2.32 -14.15
CA ASN A 398 -14.90 1.31 -14.29
C ASN A 398 -13.90 1.68 -15.39
N SER A 399 -14.31 2.51 -16.34
CA SER A 399 -13.47 3.18 -17.31
C SER A 399 -13.98 4.59 -17.57
N THR A 400 -13.06 5.53 -17.80
CA THR A 400 -13.40 6.85 -18.33
C THR A 400 -12.39 7.27 -19.38
N THR A 401 -12.87 7.91 -20.44
CA THR A 401 -12.03 8.59 -21.45
C THR A 401 -11.77 10.05 -21.08
N THR A 402 -12.38 10.52 -19.99
CA THR A 402 -12.15 11.88 -19.48
C THR A 402 -10.72 11.98 -18.98
N SER A 403 -10.05 13.07 -19.35
CA SER A 403 -8.74 13.42 -18.80
C SER A 403 -8.79 14.86 -18.31
N PHE A 404 -8.03 15.16 -17.25
CA PHE A 404 -8.00 16.49 -16.65
C PHE A 404 -6.68 17.19 -16.96
N ALA A 405 -6.75 18.44 -17.42
CA ALA A 405 -5.61 19.33 -17.52
C ALA A 405 -5.09 19.74 -16.14
N SER A 406 -5.99 19.84 -15.16
CA SER A 406 -5.64 20.12 -13.77
C SER A 406 -6.69 19.56 -12.82
N VAL A 407 -6.28 19.03 -11.68
CA VAL A 407 -7.15 18.73 -10.53
C VAL A 407 -6.46 19.18 -9.27
N SER A 408 -7.16 19.96 -8.45
CA SER A 408 -6.73 20.40 -7.13
C SER A 408 -7.80 20.00 -6.12
N LEU A 409 -7.44 19.13 -5.18
CA LEU A 409 -8.32 18.69 -4.11
C LEU A 409 -7.75 19.18 -2.78
N ALA A 410 -8.54 19.96 -2.04
CA ALA A 410 -8.15 20.52 -0.76
C ALA A 410 -9.13 20.08 0.34
N VAL A 411 -8.58 19.76 1.51
CA VAL A 411 -9.34 19.37 2.71
C VAL A 411 -9.08 20.41 3.79
N THR A 412 -10.15 20.90 4.42
CA THR A 412 -10.11 21.87 5.52
C THR A 412 -10.95 21.37 6.69
N GLY A 413 -10.66 21.85 7.91
CA GLY A 413 -11.36 21.40 9.13
C GLY A 413 -10.84 20.08 9.72
N VAL A 414 -9.70 19.59 9.24
CA VAL A 414 -8.98 18.40 9.76
C VAL A 414 -8.07 18.70 10.95
N GLU A 415 -8.12 19.93 11.46
CA GLU A 415 -7.36 20.31 12.65
C GLU A 415 -7.73 19.41 13.84
N GLY A 416 -6.70 18.82 14.45
CA GLY A 416 -6.84 18.07 15.69
C GLY A 416 -7.06 19.07 16.82
N GLY A 417 -8.26 19.07 17.41
CA GLY A 417 -8.46 19.69 18.71
C GLY A 417 -7.57 19.00 19.75
N PRO A 418 -7.26 19.65 20.88
CA PRO A 418 -6.49 19.04 21.95
C PRO A 418 -7.14 17.72 22.39
N GLY A 419 -6.36 16.64 22.38
CA GLY A 419 -6.82 15.28 22.73
C GLY A 419 -7.43 14.47 21.57
N MET A 420 -7.49 15.01 20.35
CA MET A 420 -7.89 14.22 19.18
C MET A 420 -6.75 13.34 18.68
N ARG A 421 -7.11 12.15 18.21
CA ARG A 421 -6.18 11.11 17.73
C ARG A 421 -5.62 11.50 16.35
N PRO A 422 -4.43 11.00 15.93
CA PRO A 422 -4.04 11.00 14.53
C PRO A 422 -5.14 10.34 13.72
N MET A 423 -5.75 11.11 12.82
CA MET A 423 -6.76 10.61 11.90
C MET A 423 -6.11 10.45 10.54
N SER A 424 -6.42 9.34 9.87
CA SER A 424 -6.15 9.19 8.44
C SER A 424 -7.16 10.03 7.66
N VAL A 425 -6.67 11.10 7.04
CA VAL A 425 -7.44 11.79 6.00
C VAL A 425 -6.99 11.21 4.68
N VAL A 426 -7.90 10.58 3.94
CA VAL A 426 -7.60 10.12 2.59
C VAL A 426 -8.18 11.13 1.63
N ALA A 427 -7.33 11.89 0.94
CA ALA A 427 -7.74 12.62 -0.25
C ALA A 427 -7.46 11.75 -1.47
N HIS A 428 -8.51 11.45 -2.23
CA HIS A 428 -8.45 10.63 -3.43
C HIS A 428 -8.97 11.45 -4.60
N ALA A 429 -8.11 11.81 -5.54
CA ALA A 429 -8.52 12.24 -6.87
C ALA A 429 -8.07 11.15 -7.84
N GLY A 430 -9.01 10.35 -8.34
CA GLY A 430 -8.68 9.20 -9.18
C GLY A 430 -9.45 9.18 -10.47
N MET A 431 -8.74 8.83 -11.55
CA MET A 431 -9.32 8.32 -12.78
C MET A 431 -8.88 6.87 -12.94
N VAL A 432 -9.83 5.96 -13.16
CA VAL A 432 -9.51 4.62 -13.63
C VAL A 432 -9.46 4.68 -15.16
N ALA A 433 -8.26 4.76 -15.71
CA ALA A 433 -8.04 4.51 -17.13
C ALA A 433 -7.91 2.99 -17.30
N THR A 434 -8.74 2.39 -18.16
CA THR A 434 -8.53 1.01 -18.60
C THR A 434 -7.42 0.99 -19.64
N ASN A 435 -6.37 0.22 -19.39
CA ASN A 435 -5.44 -0.16 -20.45
C ASN A 435 -6.11 -1.21 -21.33
N ASP A 436 -6.27 -0.93 -22.62
CA ASP A 436 -6.53 -1.98 -23.61
C ASP A 436 -5.25 -2.82 -23.74
N TYR A 437 -5.24 -4.01 -23.12
CA TYR A 437 -4.18 -4.98 -23.31
C TYR A 437 -4.45 -5.78 -24.58
N THR A 438 -3.90 -5.37 -25.72
CA THR A 438 -3.76 -6.28 -26.86
C THR A 438 -2.57 -7.20 -26.59
N THR A 439 -2.83 -8.48 -26.33
CA THR A 439 -1.78 -9.49 -26.19
C THR A 439 -1.06 -9.69 -27.52
N SER A 440 0.25 -9.40 -27.56
CA SER A 440 1.12 -9.85 -28.64
C SER A 440 1.41 -11.34 -28.46
N PRO A 441 1.33 -12.17 -29.52
CA PRO A 441 1.59 -13.62 -29.44
C PRO A 441 3.04 -14.00 -29.10
N THR A 442 3.92 -13.02 -28.87
CA THR A 442 5.33 -13.24 -28.50
C THR A 442 5.62 -13.15 -27.00
N GLY A 443 4.60 -12.99 -26.14
CA GLY A 443 4.77 -13.05 -24.69
C GLY A 443 5.51 -11.87 -24.05
N THR A 444 5.95 -10.89 -24.84
CA THR A 444 6.42 -9.59 -24.33
C THR A 444 5.25 -8.61 -24.34
N ALA A 445 4.67 -8.36 -23.17
CA ALA A 445 3.77 -7.23 -22.96
C ALA A 445 4.59 -5.94 -23.02
N LEU A 446 4.53 -5.23 -24.15
CA LEU A 446 4.86 -3.81 -24.19
C LEU A 446 3.66 -3.07 -23.59
N ALA A 447 3.72 -2.80 -22.29
CA ALA A 447 2.78 -1.89 -21.65
C ALA A 447 3.00 -0.48 -22.22
N THR A 448 2.13 -0.03 -23.12
CA THR A 448 1.90 1.42 -23.26
C THR A 448 1.31 1.89 -21.95
N GLN A 449 2.09 2.64 -21.18
CA GLN A 449 1.69 3.22 -19.90
C GLN A 449 0.50 4.18 -20.11
N GLY A 450 -0.72 3.68 -20.02
CA GLY A 450 -1.84 4.50 -19.55
C GLY A 450 -1.64 4.72 -18.06
N ALA A 451 -1.20 5.91 -17.67
CA ALA A 451 -1.04 6.24 -16.27
C ALA A 451 -2.42 6.25 -15.61
N VAL A 452 -2.66 5.33 -14.66
CA VAL A 452 -3.70 5.52 -13.65
C VAL A 452 -3.22 6.69 -12.79
N VAL A 453 -3.72 7.90 -13.05
CA VAL A 453 -3.49 9.04 -12.18
C VAL A 453 -4.51 8.96 -11.05
N ALA A 454 -4.21 8.12 -10.07
CA ALA A 454 -4.83 8.20 -8.75
C ALA A 454 -3.90 9.02 -7.85
N ALA A 455 -4.27 10.28 -7.62
CA ALA A 455 -3.66 11.09 -6.59
C ALA A 455 -4.35 10.79 -5.26
N SER A 456 -3.85 9.75 -4.60
CA SER A 456 -4.21 9.41 -3.23
C SER A 456 -3.17 9.96 -2.27
N ALA A 457 -3.61 10.58 -1.17
CA ALA A 457 -2.73 11.06 -0.12
C ALA A 457 -3.35 10.77 1.25
N PHE A 458 -2.57 10.20 2.15
CA PHE A 458 -2.89 10.21 3.57
C PHE A 458 -2.37 11.53 4.17
N PHE A 459 -3.22 12.26 4.89
CA PHE A 459 -2.76 13.36 5.73
C PHE A 459 -2.73 12.91 7.18
N PHE A 460 -1.62 13.22 7.83
CA PHE A 460 -1.50 13.16 9.28
C PHE A 460 -1.53 14.60 9.81
N PRO A 461 -2.52 14.99 10.62
CA PRO A 461 -2.65 16.37 11.09
C PRO A 461 -1.45 16.76 11.99
N ARG A 462 -0.97 18.01 11.85
CA ARG A 462 -0.01 18.62 12.77
C ARG A 462 -0.72 19.02 14.06
N PHE A 463 -0.18 18.63 15.22
CA PHE A 463 -0.61 19.18 16.50
C PHE A 463 0.17 20.46 16.81
N ALA A 464 -0.53 21.58 16.94
CA ALA A 464 0.05 22.79 17.50
C ALA A 464 0.08 22.66 19.03
N GLY A 465 1.18 22.10 19.56
CA GLY A 465 1.43 22.14 21.00
C GLY A 465 1.80 23.56 21.43
N THR A 466 0.89 24.28 22.08
CA THR A 466 1.26 25.48 22.85
C THR A 466 2.05 25.04 24.08
N GLN A 467 3.38 24.99 23.97
CA GLN A 467 4.23 25.00 25.16
C GLN A 467 4.09 26.38 25.83
N SER A 468 3.35 26.45 26.92
CA SER A 468 3.41 27.62 27.81
C SER A 468 4.76 27.55 28.53
N HIS A 469 5.77 28.24 27.99
CA HIS A 469 6.96 28.54 28.77
C HIS A 469 6.58 29.58 29.83
N ARG A 470 6.41 29.14 31.08
CA ARG A 470 6.58 30.03 32.23
C ARG A 470 8.05 30.45 32.25
N GLN A 471 8.33 31.64 31.75
CA GLN A 471 9.55 32.35 32.13
C GLN A 471 9.43 32.68 33.62
N ASN A 472 10.27 32.04 34.43
CA ASN A 472 10.59 32.55 35.75
C ASN A 472 11.54 33.74 35.55
N ASN A 473 11.07 34.92 35.95
CA ASN A 473 11.91 36.10 36.13
C ASN A 473 12.94 35.81 37.22
N VAL A 474 14.22 35.97 36.89
CA VAL A 474 15.26 36.38 37.84
C VAL A 474 16.12 37.41 37.10
N GLU A 475 15.91 38.66 37.55
CA GLU A 475 16.60 39.95 37.28
C GLU A 475 16.97 40.35 35.84
#